data_AF-A0A1U9Y609-F1
#
_entry.id   AF-A0A1U9Y609-F1
#
_cell.length_a   1.000
_cell.length_b   1.000
_cell.length_c   1.000
_cell.angle_alpha   90.00
_cell.angle_beta   90.00
_cell.angle_gamma   90.00
#
_symmetry.space_group_name_H-M   'P 1'
#
loop_
_entity.id
_entity.type
_entity.pdbx_description
1 polymer ?
#
loop_
_entity_poly.entity_id
_entity_poly.type
_entity_poly.pdbx_seq_one_letter_code
_entity_poly.pdbx_strand_id
1 'polypeptide(L)'
;KREKCRRFYHKEDAHRTLLGDVLVRSVISRQYQLDKSDIRFSTQEYGKPCIPDLPDAHFNISHSGRWVICAFDSQPIGIDIEKTKPISLEIAKRFFSKTEYSDLLAKDKDEQTDYFYHLWSMKESFIKQEGKGLSLPLDSFSVRLHQDGQVSIELPDSHSPCYIKTEVDPGYKMAVCAAHPDFP
;
A
#
# COMPACT_ATOMS: atom_id res chain seq x y z
N LYS A 1 -1.72 -19.82 -7.25
CA LYS A 1 -1.28 -18.64 -8.05
C LYS A 1 -1.41 -18.85 -9.57
N ARG A 2 -0.89 -19.94 -10.15
CA ARG A 2 -0.97 -20.23 -11.61
C ARG A 2 -2.37 -20.06 -12.21
N GLU A 3 -3.40 -20.62 -11.58
CA GLU A 3 -4.77 -20.50 -12.09
C GLU A 3 -5.34 -19.08 -11.99
N LYS A 4 -4.97 -18.32 -10.96
CA LYS A 4 -5.30 -16.89 -10.84
C LYS A 4 -4.65 -16.09 -11.98
N CYS A 5 -3.38 -16.35 -12.28
CA CYS A 5 -2.67 -15.66 -13.36
C CYS A 5 -3.31 -15.90 -14.74
N ARG A 6 -3.85 -17.11 -14.98
CA ARG A 6 -4.55 -17.46 -16.25
C ARG A 6 -5.90 -16.78 -16.41
N ARG A 7 -6.55 -16.39 -15.30
CA ARG A 7 -7.88 -15.75 -15.29
C ARG A 7 -7.83 -14.25 -15.60
N PHE A 8 -6.66 -13.62 -15.61
CA PHE A 8 -6.57 -12.21 -15.96
C PHE A 8 -6.84 -12.00 -17.44
N TYR A 9 -7.69 -11.02 -17.73
CA TYR A 9 -7.97 -10.60 -19.10
C TYR A 9 -6.74 -9.93 -19.75
N HIS A 10 -6.03 -9.08 -18.99
CA HIS A 10 -4.80 -8.44 -19.45
C HIS A 10 -3.55 -9.17 -18.95
N LYS A 11 -2.62 -9.46 -19.87
CA LYS A 11 -1.34 -10.13 -19.55
C LYS A 11 -0.52 -9.36 -18.52
N GLU A 12 -0.58 -8.03 -18.56
CA GLU A 12 0.14 -7.17 -17.62
C GLU A 12 -0.29 -7.39 -16.15
N ASP A 13 -1.57 -7.67 -15.89
CA ASP A 13 -2.04 -8.00 -14.54
C ASP A 13 -1.53 -9.37 -14.07
N ALA A 14 -1.46 -10.33 -15.00
CA ALA A 14 -0.87 -11.64 -14.74
C ALA A 14 0.63 -11.52 -14.43
N HIS A 15 1.37 -10.70 -15.18
CA HIS A 15 2.78 -10.43 -14.96
C HIS A 15 3.02 -9.77 -13.59
N ARG A 16 2.30 -8.69 -13.26
CA ARG A 16 2.41 -8.00 -11.96
C ARG A 16 2.14 -8.94 -10.79
N THR A 17 1.06 -9.73 -10.89
CA THR A 17 0.69 -10.71 -9.85
C THR A 17 1.76 -11.79 -9.69
N LEU A 18 2.33 -12.28 -10.79
CA LEU A 18 3.37 -13.30 -10.76
C LEU A 18 4.67 -12.75 -10.19
N LEU A 19 5.10 -11.56 -10.64
CA LEU A 19 6.31 -10.91 -10.17
C LEU A 19 6.23 -10.59 -8.67
N GLY A 20 5.08 -10.15 -8.17
CA GLY A 20 4.89 -9.94 -6.73
C GLY A 20 5.06 -11.23 -5.91
N ASP A 21 4.52 -12.35 -6.38
CA ASP A 21 4.71 -13.66 -5.75
C ASP A 21 6.18 -14.08 -5.73
N VAL A 22 6.85 -13.97 -6.88
CA VAL A 22 8.27 -14.33 -7.04
C VAL A 22 9.16 -13.42 -6.19
N LEU A 23 8.84 -12.13 -6.08
CA LEU A 23 9.58 -11.17 -5.28
C LEU A 23 9.57 -11.57 -3.80
N VAL A 24 8.38 -11.81 -3.23
CA VAL A 24 8.26 -12.28 -1.84
C VAL A 24 8.97 -13.60 -1.63
N ARG A 25 8.75 -14.59 -2.51
CA ARG A 25 9.45 -15.87 -2.40
C ARG A 25 10.97 -15.68 -2.39
N SER A 26 11.49 -14.80 -3.25
CA SER A 26 12.93 -14.58 -3.38
C SER A 26 13.53 -13.91 -2.13
N VAL A 27 12.86 -12.92 -1.55
CA VAL A 27 13.35 -12.26 -0.32
C VAL A 27 13.28 -13.21 0.87
N ILE A 28 12.14 -13.86 1.10
CA ILE A 28 11.94 -14.77 2.22
C ILE A 28 12.85 -16.00 2.14
N SER A 29 12.96 -16.62 0.95
CA SER A 29 13.87 -17.77 0.75
C SER A 29 15.30 -17.44 1.14
N ARG A 30 15.79 -16.24 0.77
CA ARG A 30 17.13 -15.78 1.09
C ARG A 30 17.30 -15.49 2.58
N GLN A 31 16.32 -14.84 3.21
CA GLN A 31 16.39 -14.46 4.62
C GLN A 31 16.36 -15.67 5.56
N TYR A 32 15.53 -16.67 5.23
CA TYR A 32 15.32 -17.86 6.06
C TYR A 32 16.03 -19.12 5.55
N GLN A 33 16.85 -18.99 4.49
CA GLN A 33 17.60 -20.10 3.88
C GLN A 33 16.70 -21.28 3.47
N LEU A 34 15.53 -20.97 2.91
CA LEU A 34 14.55 -21.94 2.43
C LEU A 34 14.57 -22.02 0.90
N ASP A 35 14.09 -23.12 0.34
CA ASP A 35 13.78 -23.13 -1.09
C ASP A 35 12.53 -22.29 -1.38
N LYS A 36 12.53 -21.57 -2.52
CA LYS A 36 11.37 -20.77 -2.94
C LYS A 36 10.10 -21.60 -3.07
N SER A 37 10.23 -22.89 -3.39
CA SER A 37 9.12 -23.84 -3.51
C SER A 37 8.51 -24.22 -2.18
N ASP A 38 9.19 -24.01 -1.05
CA ASP A 38 8.73 -24.44 0.27
C ASP A 38 7.84 -23.40 0.95
N ILE A 39 7.95 -22.14 0.53
CA ILE A 39 7.12 -21.05 1.04
C ILE A 39 5.64 -21.29 0.72
N ARG A 40 4.83 -21.48 1.78
CA ARG A 40 3.37 -21.65 1.70
C ARG A 40 2.68 -20.34 2.07
N PHE A 41 2.05 -19.70 1.07
CA PHE A 41 1.21 -18.54 1.33
C PHE A 41 -0.16 -18.95 1.84
N SER A 42 -0.68 -18.18 2.78
CA SER A 42 -2.09 -18.16 3.17
C SER A 42 -2.63 -16.73 3.06
N THR A 43 -3.90 -16.54 3.40
CA THR A 43 -4.56 -15.24 3.50
C THR A 43 -5.25 -15.14 4.85
N GLN A 44 -5.13 -13.98 5.47
CA GLN A 44 -5.87 -13.62 6.68
C GLN A 44 -7.36 -13.38 6.36
N GLU A 45 -8.17 -13.10 7.38
CA GLU A 45 -9.62 -12.91 7.30
C GLU A 45 -10.06 -11.98 6.15
N TYR A 46 -9.41 -10.82 6.01
CA TYR A 46 -9.72 -9.82 4.97
C TYR A 46 -8.86 -9.94 3.71
N GLY A 47 -8.19 -11.08 3.52
CA GLY A 47 -7.44 -11.38 2.29
C GLY A 47 -5.98 -10.90 2.26
N LYS A 48 -5.46 -10.30 3.34
CA LYS A 48 -4.03 -9.93 3.45
C LYS A 48 -3.16 -11.21 3.39
N PRO A 49 -2.23 -11.34 2.42
CA PRO A 49 -1.36 -12.50 2.33
C PRO A 49 -0.41 -12.62 3.53
N CYS A 50 -0.13 -13.86 3.95
CA CYS A 50 0.84 -14.17 5.00
C CYS A 50 1.54 -15.52 4.73
N ILE A 51 2.55 -15.86 5.53
CA ILE A 51 3.21 -17.17 5.53
C ILE A 51 3.06 -17.75 6.94
N PRO A 52 2.10 -18.67 7.19
CA PRO A 52 1.83 -19.17 8.54
C PRO A 52 3.05 -19.80 9.23
N ASP A 53 3.92 -20.44 8.46
CA ASP A 53 5.14 -21.10 8.97
C ASP A 53 6.22 -20.08 9.41
N LEU A 54 6.08 -18.80 9.03
CA LEU A 54 7.00 -17.70 9.33
C LEU A 54 6.20 -16.49 9.84
N PRO A 55 5.64 -16.55 11.07
CA PRO A 55 4.74 -15.51 11.58
C PRO A 55 5.40 -14.14 11.70
N ASP A 56 6.71 -14.09 11.94
CA ASP A 56 7.49 -12.84 12.06
C ASP A 56 7.89 -12.25 10.70
N ALA A 57 7.63 -12.96 9.60
CA ALA A 57 7.95 -12.50 8.24
C ALA A 57 6.80 -11.68 7.66
N HIS A 58 6.60 -10.47 8.16
CA HIS A 58 5.59 -9.57 7.63
C HIS A 58 6.02 -8.99 6.29
N PHE A 59 5.09 -8.98 5.34
CA PHE A 59 5.31 -8.37 4.04
C PHE A 59 4.02 -7.79 3.48
N ASN A 60 4.17 -6.86 2.53
CA ASN A 60 3.06 -6.36 1.75
C ASN A 60 3.52 -6.03 0.33
N ILE A 61 2.66 -6.30 -0.65
CA ILE A 61 2.95 -6.07 -2.07
C ILE A 61 1.99 -4.99 -2.59
N SER A 62 2.49 -4.09 -3.44
CA SER A 62 1.65 -3.29 -4.33
C SER A 62 2.20 -3.30 -5.74
N HIS A 63 1.33 -3.02 -6.70
CA HIS A 63 1.71 -2.96 -8.10
C HIS A 63 0.78 -2.06 -8.91
N SER A 64 1.34 -1.14 -9.68
CA SER A 64 0.58 -0.25 -10.55
C SER A 64 1.41 0.12 -11.77
N GLY A 65 0.79 0.10 -12.95
CA GLY A 65 1.49 0.28 -14.22
C GLY A 65 2.72 -0.62 -14.38
N ARG A 66 3.93 -0.05 -14.40
CA ARG A 66 5.21 -0.76 -14.58
C ARG A 66 5.85 -1.23 -13.27
N TRP A 67 5.33 -0.81 -12.13
CA TRP A 67 5.93 -1.09 -10.84
C TRP A 67 5.29 -2.31 -10.17
N VAL A 68 6.15 -3.12 -9.56
CA VAL A 68 5.81 -4.13 -8.55
C VAL A 68 6.76 -3.89 -7.40
N ILE A 69 6.23 -3.54 -6.24
CA ILE A 69 7.00 -3.21 -5.04
C ILE A 69 6.57 -4.11 -3.89
N CYS A 70 7.47 -4.30 -2.95
CA CYS A 70 7.20 -5.08 -1.75
C CYS A 70 7.95 -4.48 -0.55
N ALA A 71 7.25 -4.37 0.57
CA ALA A 71 7.84 -4.06 1.86
C ALA A 71 7.95 -5.33 2.71
N PHE A 72 8.97 -5.41 3.54
CA PHE A 72 9.22 -6.50 4.49
C PHE A 72 9.62 -5.91 5.83
N ASP A 73 9.12 -6.49 6.91
CA ASP A 73 9.43 -6.06 8.27
C ASP A 73 9.16 -7.22 9.26
N SER A 74 9.65 -7.08 10.49
CA SER A 74 9.33 -7.93 11.63
C SER A 74 7.99 -7.57 12.30
N GLN A 75 7.39 -6.43 11.93
CA GLN A 75 6.07 -5.99 12.38
C GLN A 75 5.10 -5.80 11.20
N PRO A 76 3.77 -5.70 11.45
CA PRO A 76 2.82 -5.43 10.39
C PRO A 76 3.16 -4.19 9.57
N ILE A 77 3.34 -4.41 8.27
CA ILE A 77 3.69 -3.37 7.28
C ILE A 77 2.65 -3.34 6.15
N GLY A 78 2.50 -2.18 5.53
CA GLY A 78 1.68 -1.94 4.34
C GLY A 78 2.45 -1.07 3.34
N ILE A 79 2.28 -1.33 2.05
CA ILE A 79 2.90 -0.53 0.99
C ILE A 79 1.88 -0.32 -0.11
N ASP A 80 1.88 0.86 -0.72
CA ASP A 80 1.08 1.13 -1.88
C ASP A 80 1.81 1.96 -2.95
N ILE A 81 1.47 1.73 -4.22
CA ILE A 81 1.95 2.52 -5.35
C ILE A 81 0.87 2.69 -6.39
N GLU A 82 0.70 3.91 -6.86
CA GLU A 82 -0.27 4.21 -7.89
C GLU A 82 0.30 5.04 -9.02
N LYS A 83 -0.05 4.64 -10.26
CA LYS A 83 0.26 5.41 -11.46
C LYS A 83 -0.63 6.64 -11.53
N THR A 84 -0.03 7.82 -11.59
CA THR A 84 -0.78 9.07 -11.75
C THR A 84 -1.44 9.13 -13.12
N LYS A 85 -2.73 9.45 -13.13
CA LYS A 85 -3.56 9.66 -14.32
C LYS A 85 -4.66 10.68 -14.00
N PRO A 86 -5.20 11.41 -14.97
CA PRO A 86 -6.33 12.30 -14.72
C PRO A 86 -7.49 11.56 -14.02
N ILE A 87 -8.03 12.16 -12.96
CA ILE A 87 -9.05 11.55 -12.12
C ILE A 87 -10.17 12.55 -11.77
N SER A 88 -11.37 12.02 -11.53
CA SER A 88 -12.48 12.84 -11.02
C SER A 88 -12.37 12.99 -9.50
N LEU A 89 -12.39 14.24 -9.02
CA LEU A 89 -12.38 14.56 -7.59
C LEU A 89 -13.64 14.09 -6.84
N GLU A 90 -14.69 13.66 -7.56
CA GLU A 90 -15.85 13.01 -6.94
C GLU A 90 -15.47 11.71 -6.21
N ILE A 91 -14.39 11.04 -6.65
CA ILE A 91 -13.85 9.87 -5.93
C ILE A 91 -13.32 10.30 -4.56
N ALA A 92 -12.54 11.39 -4.51
CA ALA A 92 -12.04 11.94 -3.26
C ALA A 92 -13.20 12.31 -2.32
N LYS A 93 -14.23 12.97 -2.84
CA LYS A 93 -15.41 13.36 -2.06
C LYS A 93 -16.14 12.18 -1.42
N ARG A 94 -16.09 10.99 -2.03
CA ARG A 94 -16.75 9.78 -1.54
C ARG A 94 -15.92 9.01 -0.51
N PHE A 95 -14.59 9.01 -0.65
CA PHE A 95 -13.72 8.12 0.11
C PHE A 95 -12.81 8.85 1.11
N PHE A 96 -12.51 10.12 0.90
CA PHE A 96 -11.62 10.87 1.78
C PHE A 96 -12.39 11.53 2.92
N SER A 97 -11.68 11.78 4.02
CA SER A 97 -12.22 12.58 5.10
C SER A 97 -12.51 14.01 4.62
N LYS A 98 -13.36 14.74 5.35
CA LYS A 98 -13.66 16.14 5.02
C LYS A 98 -12.40 17.01 5.03
N THR A 99 -11.47 16.72 5.93
CA THR A 99 -10.18 17.41 6.05
C THR A 99 -9.33 17.20 4.80
N GLU A 100 -9.17 15.95 4.38
CA GLU A 100 -8.40 15.58 3.18
C GLU A 100 -9.00 16.14 1.89
N TYR A 101 -10.33 16.08 1.76
CA TYR A 101 -11.03 16.67 0.62
C TYR A 101 -10.86 18.19 0.57
N SER A 102 -10.91 18.87 1.72
CA SER A 102 -10.63 20.31 1.80
C SER A 102 -9.19 20.64 1.44
N ASP A 103 -8.22 19.87 1.96
CA ASP A 103 -6.80 20.06 1.65
C ASP A 103 -6.52 19.85 0.16
N LEU A 104 -7.20 18.88 -0.47
CA LEU A 104 -7.12 18.61 -1.90
C LEU A 104 -7.69 19.77 -2.73
N LEU A 105 -8.86 20.31 -2.37
CA LEU A 105 -9.46 21.44 -3.08
C LEU A 105 -8.66 22.75 -2.90
N ALA A 106 -7.87 22.86 -1.85
CA ALA A 106 -6.99 24.00 -1.62
C ALA A 106 -5.72 23.99 -2.51
N LYS A 107 -5.45 22.90 -3.23
CA LYS A 107 -4.35 22.82 -4.21
C LYS A 107 -4.70 23.49 -5.53
N ASP A 108 -3.67 23.97 -6.21
CA ASP A 108 -3.81 24.43 -7.59
C ASP A 108 -4.24 23.27 -8.51
N LYS A 109 -4.97 23.58 -9.58
CA LYS A 109 -5.63 22.56 -10.43
C LYS A 109 -4.66 21.53 -11.02
N ASP A 110 -3.45 21.95 -11.34
CA ASP A 110 -2.36 21.12 -11.86
C ASP A 110 -1.73 20.22 -10.80
N GLU A 111 -1.79 20.60 -9.52
CA GLU A 111 -1.29 19.81 -8.39
C GLU A 111 -2.33 18.83 -7.82
N GLN A 112 -3.62 19.07 -8.05
CA GLN A 112 -4.72 18.29 -7.46
C GLN A 112 -4.65 16.79 -7.80
N THR A 113 -4.29 16.43 -9.04
CA THR A 113 -4.18 15.01 -9.41
C THR A 113 -3.06 14.33 -8.63
N ASP A 114 -1.91 14.97 -8.55
CA ASP A 114 -0.76 14.43 -7.83
C ASP A 114 -1.02 14.33 -6.32
N TYR A 115 -1.64 15.35 -5.73
CA TYR A 115 -1.99 15.35 -4.32
C TYR A 115 -3.07 14.30 -3.99
N PHE A 116 -4.03 14.08 -4.90
CA PHE A 116 -4.99 12.98 -4.77
C PHE A 116 -4.28 11.63 -4.66
N TYR A 117 -3.31 11.35 -5.53
CA TYR A 117 -2.58 10.08 -5.49
C TYR A 117 -1.65 9.97 -4.28
N HIS A 118 -1.12 11.09 -3.77
CA HIS A 118 -0.44 11.10 -2.47
C HIS A 118 -1.38 10.64 -1.36
N LEU A 119 -2.54 11.28 -1.22
CA LEU A 119 -3.53 10.89 -0.22
C LEU A 119 -3.97 9.43 -0.39
N TRP A 120 -4.29 9.03 -1.63
CA TRP A 120 -4.73 7.68 -1.95
C TRP A 120 -3.68 6.63 -1.53
N SER A 121 -2.44 6.78 -1.99
CA SER A 121 -1.37 5.82 -1.68
C SER A 121 -1.07 5.76 -0.18
N MET A 122 -1.06 6.89 0.53
CA MET A 122 -0.89 6.91 1.98
C MET A 122 -2.02 6.15 2.69
N LYS A 123 -3.28 6.42 2.33
CA LYS A 123 -4.43 5.73 2.93
C LYS A 123 -4.44 4.23 2.63
N GLU A 124 -4.19 3.84 1.38
CA GLU A 124 -4.08 2.43 0.98
C GLU A 124 -2.91 1.73 1.71
N SER A 125 -1.77 2.40 1.91
CA SER A 125 -0.65 1.83 2.67
C SER A 125 -1.07 1.53 4.11
N PHE A 126 -1.83 2.42 4.76
CA PHE A 126 -2.35 2.21 6.12
C PHE A 126 -3.38 1.09 6.20
N ILE A 127 -4.41 1.06 5.34
CA ILE A 127 -5.41 -0.03 5.39
C ILE A 127 -4.77 -1.40 5.08
N LYS A 128 -3.72 -1.42 4.26
CA LYS A 128 -2.95 -2.62 3.96
C LYS A 128 -2.06 -3.02 5.12
N GLN A 129 -1.55 -2.08 5.92
CA GLN A 129 -0.83 -2.35 7.15
C GLN A 129 -1.76 -2.96 8.21
N GLU A 130 -2.91 -2.34 8.47
CA GLU A 130 -3.98 -2.84 9.34
C GLU A 130 -4.53 -4.21 8.88
N GLY A 131 -4.48 -4.47 7.58
CA GLY A 131 -4.88 -5.74 7.00
C GLY A 131 -6.38 -5.98 6.96
N LYS A 132 -7.20 -4.95 7.18
CA LYS A 132 -8.67 -4.97 7.10
C LYS A 132 -9.21 -4.60 5.72
N GLY A 133 -8.34 -4.15 4.81
CA GLY A 133 -8.74 -3.70 3.47
C GLY A 133 -9.81 -2.61 3.52
N LEU A 134 -10.74 -2.63 2.56
CA LEU A 134 -11.85 -1.67 2.49
C LEU A 134 -12.95 -1.88 3.54
N SER A 135 -12.81 -2.87 4.43
CA SER A 135 -13.69 -2.97 5.61
C SER A 135 -13.39 -1.88 6.64
N LEU A 136 -12.22 -1.22 6.55
CA LEU A 136 -11.92 0.01 7.28
C LEU A 136 -12.35 1.21 6.40
N PRO A 137 -13.35 2.00 6.82
CA PRO A 137 -13.81 3.14 6.04
C PRO A 137 -12.68 4.16 5.85
N LEU A 138 -12.44 4.57 4.61
CA LEU A 138 -11.36 5.52 4.30
C LEU A 138 -11.61 6.91 4.91
N ASP A 139 -12.85 7.26 5.26
CA ASP A 139 -13.20 8.50 5.95
C ASP A 139 -13.09 8.43 7.49
N SER A 140 -12.71 7.26 8.05
CA SER A 140 -12.56 7.06 9.51
C SER A 140 -11.22 7.53 10.09
N PHE A 141 -10.26 7.92 9.23
CA PHE A 141 -8.97 8.46 9.60
C PHE A 141 -8.53 9.51 8.57
N SER A 142 -7.61 10.40 8.94
CA SER A 142 -7.08 11.41 8.02
C SER A 142 -5.56 11.29 7.88
N VAL A 143 -5.04 11.46 6.67
CA VAL A 143 -3.61 11.62 6.40
C VAL A 143 -3.36 13.00 5.78
N ARG A 144 -2.19 13.56 6.05
CA ARG A 144 -1.76 14.83 5.45
C ARG A 144 -0.29 14.77 5.11
N LEU A 145 0.04 15.22 3.90
CA LEU A 145 1.41 15.46 3.46
C LEU A 145 1.74 16.96 3.65
N HIS A 146 2.73 17.23 4.50
CA HIS A 146 3.20 18.57 4.82
C HIS A 146 4.20 19.08 3.78
N GLN A 147 4.44 20.39 3.76
CA GLN A 147 5.35 21.03 2.79
C GLN A 147 6.81 20.60 2.94
N ASP A 148 7.21 20.17 4.13
CA ASP A 148 8.54 19.62 4.42
C ASP A 148 8.67 18.12 4.06
N GLY A 149 7.62 17.54 3.47
CA GLY A 149 7.57 16.14 3.05
C GLY A 149 7.19 15.16 4.15
N GLN A 150 6.95 15.64 5.39
CA GLN A 150 6.49 14.77 6.47
C GLN A 150 5.02 14.37 6.29
N VAL A 151 4.66 13.21 6.80
CA VAL A 151 3.27 12.73 6.81
C VAL A 151 2.76 12.66 8.24
N SER A 152 1.58 13.21 8.47
CA SER A 152 0.83 13.00 9.71
C SER A 152 -0.40 12.14 9.44
N ILE A 153 -0.69 11.23 10.37
CA ILE A 153 -1.93 10.44 10.37
C ILE A 153 -2.71 10.73 11.66
N GLU A 154 -3.99 11.04 11.51
CA GLU A 154 -4.95 11.21 12.58
C GLU A 154 -5.78 9.93 12.67
N LEU A 155 -5.54 9.16 13.73
CA LEU A 155 -6.20 7.89 14.00
C LEU A 155 -7.15 8.02 15.19
N PRO A 156 -8.24 7.23 15.24
CA PRO A 156 -8.99 7.04 16.47
C PRO A 156 -8.11 6.44 17.58
N ASP A 157 -8.36 6.81 18.85
CA ASP A 157 -7.57 6.40 20.03
C ASP A 157 -7.37 4.88 20.19
N SER A 158 -8.21 4.07 19.54
CA SER A 158 -8.13 2.60 19.58
C SER A 158 -7.03 1.99 18.71
N HIS A 159 -6.34 2.79 17.88
CA HIS A 159 -5.30 2.29 16.98
C HIS A 159 -3.90 2.41 17.58
N SER A 160 -3.06 1.44 17.26
CA SER A 160 -1.63 1.51 17.60
C SER A 160 -0.93 2.58 16.74
N PRO A 161 0.14 3.21 17.25
CA PRO A 161 0.93 4.15 16.45
C PRO A 161 1.43 3.51 15.16
N CYS A 162 1.43 4.28 14.07
CA CYS A 162 2.05 3.92 12.81
C CYS A 162 2.67 5.16 12.15
N TYR A 163 3.59 4.92 11.23
CA TYR A 163 4.35 5.93 10.53
C TYR A 163 4.21 5.72 9.04
N ILE A 164 4.15 6.81 8.26
CA ILE A 164 4.05 6.75 6.82
C ILE A 164 5.22 7.49 6.20
N LYS A 165 5.93 6.85 5.27
CA LYS A 165 6.91 7.47 4.39
C LYS A 165 6.42 7.42 2.96
N THR A 166 6.57 8.53 2.23
CA THR A 166 6.25 8.59 0.80
C THR A 166 7.51 8.67 -0.04
N GLU A 167 7.47 8.09 -1.23
CA GLU A 167 8.48 8.29 -2.27
C GLU A 167 7.81 8.76 -3.56
N VAL A 168 8.56 9.52 -4.35
CA VAL A 168 8.05 10.17 -5.56
C VAL A 168 8.82 9.67 -6.78
N ASP A 169 8.07 9.09 -7.71
CA ASP A 169 8.48 8.95 -9.11
C ASP A 169 7.61 9.91 -9.93
N PRO A 170 8.15 10.63 -10.94
CA PRO A 170 7.40 11.61 -11.73
C PRO A 170 6.08 11.12 -12.37
N GLY A 171 5.80 9.81 -12.40
CA GLY A 171 4.51 9.25 -12.83
C GLY A 171 3.81 8.36 -11.80
N TYR A 172 4.31 8.29 -10.57
CA TYR A 172 3.78 7.41 -9.52
C TYR A 172 3.86 8.02 -8.13
N LYS A 173 2.85 7.75 -7.30
CA LYS A 173 2.89 8.05 -5.87
C LYS A 173 2.99 6.74 -5.10
N MET A 174 3.97 6.66 -4.20
CA MET A 174 4.22 5.49 -3.37
C MET A 174 4.18 5.87 -1.89
N ALA A 175 3.62 5.00 -1.05
CA ALA A 175 3.67 5.15 0.40
C ALA A 175 3.91 3.81 1.08
N VAL A 176 4.68 3.83 2.17
CA VAL A 176 4.87 2.70 3.09
C VAL A 176 4.32 3.12 4.45
N CYS A 177 3.50 2.27 5.06
CA CYS A 177 3.02 2.43 6.43
C CYS A 177 3.61 1.30 7.30
N ALA A 178 4.28 1.66 8.39
CA ALA A 178 4.97 0.75 9.29
C ALA A 178 4.66 1.05 10.76
N ALA A 179 4.88 0.06 11.64
CA ALA A 179 4.65 0.20 13.09
C ALA A 179 5.74 1.01 13.82
N HIS A 180 6.85 1.34 13.13
CA HIS A 180 7.98 2.08 13.67
C HIS A 180 8.52 3.08 12.61
N PRO A 181 9.29 4.11 12.99
CA PRO A 181 9.72 5.18 12.08
C PRO A 181 11.00 4.88 11.29
N ASP A 182 11.61 3.70 11.45
CA ASP A 182 12.92 3.38 10.86
C ASP A 182 12.80 2.91 9.41
N PHE A 183 12.46 3.85 8.53
CA PHE A 183 12.48 3.62 7.09
C PHE A 183 13.91 3.65 6.52
N PRO A 184 14.20 2.88 5.46
CA PRO A 184 15.50 2.91 4.78
C PRO A 184 15.81 4.27 4.13
#